data_AF-A0A1B8NY78-F1
#
_entry.id   AF-A0A1B8NY78-F1
#
_cell.length_a   1.000
_cell.length_b   1.000
_cell.length_c   1.000
_cell.angle_alpha   90.00
_cell.angle_beta   90.00
_cell.angle_gamma   90.00
#
_symmetry.space_group_name_H-M   'P 1'
#
loop_
_entity.id
_entity.type
_entity.pdbx_description
1 polymer ?
#
loop_
_entity_poly.entity_id
_entity_poly.type
_entity_poly.pdbx_seq_one_letter_code
_entity_poly.pdbx_strand_id
1 'polypeptide(L)' 'MLAERIREWPERFKQEGIEVGEERHALQVARRMIDQGFSSDEIIAEIAGMDVARVAALRREIETGNR' A
#
# COMPACT_ATOMS: atom_id res chain seq x y z
N MET A 1 -27.74 26.88 1.94
CA MET A 1 -28.37 25.65 1.41
C MET A 1 -27.52 24.46 1.84
N LEU A 2 -27.99 23.62 2.77
CA LEU A 2 -27.28 22.42 3.24
C LEU A 2 -27.21 21.30 2.18
N ALA A 3 -28.09 21.37 1.18
CA ALA A 3 -28.28 20.34 0.16
C ALA A 3 -27.12 20.23 -0.85
N GLU A 4 -26.39 21.32 -1.11
CA GLU A 4 -25.29 21.31 -2.08
C GLU A 4 -24.01 20.67 -1.52
N ARG A 5 -23.83 20.66 -0.19
CA ARG A 5 -22.63 20.13 0.47
C ARG A 5 -22.66 18.59 0.64
N ILE A 6 -23.83 17.97 0.54
CA ILE A 6 -24.03 16.51 0.71
C ILE A 6 -23.67 15.74 -0.57
N ARG A 7 -23.68 16.40 -1.74
CA ARG A 7 -23.42 15.74 -3.04
C ARG A 7 -21.95 15.38 -3.28
N GLU A 8 -20.99 16.11 -2.70
CA GLU A 8 -19.56 15.85 -2.91
C GLU A 8 -18.98 14.77 -1.98
N TRP A 9 -19.69 14.43 -0.89
CA TRP A 9 -19.20 13.48 0.11
C TRP A 9 -19.03 12.06 -0.44
N PRO A 10 -20.05 11.44 -1.07
CA PRO A 10 -19.95 10.05 -1.49
C PRO A 10 -18.78 9.78 -2.44
N GLU A 11 -18.49 10.73 -3.32
CA GLU A 11 -17.45 10.56 -4.34
C GLU A 11 -16.04 10.72 -3.76
N ARG A 12 -15.84 11.67 -2.82
CA ARG A 12 -14.57 11.81 -2.09
C ARG A 12 -14.28 10.59 -1.22
N PHE A 13 -15.25 10.11 -0.44
CA PHE A 13 -15.06 8.90 0.38
C PHE A 13 -14.80 7.64 -0.47
N LYS A 14 -15.41 7.54 -1.65
CA LYS A 14 -15.18 6.42 -2.56
C LYS A 14 -13.77 6.46 -3.15
N GLN A 15 -13.29 7.63 -3.55
CA GLN A 15 -11.91 7.81 -4.04
C GLN A 15 -10.89 7.52 -2.94
N GLU A 16 -11.07 8.10 -1.74
CA GLU A 16 -10.23 7.83 -0.58
C GLU A 16 -10.22 6.34 -0.20
N GLY A 17 -11.38 5.66 -0.30
CA GLY A 17 -11.50 4.23 -0.04
C GLY A 17 -10.79 3.34 -1.07
N ILE A 18 -10.78 3.74 -2.34
CA ILE A 18 -10.06 3.05 -3.41
C ILE A 18 -8.55 3.22 -3.21
N GLU A 19 -8.09 4.44 -2.97
CA GLU A 19 -6.66 4.76 -2.76
C GLU A 19 -6.09 4.00 -1.55
N VAL A 20 -6.82 4.01 -0.42
CA VAL A 20 -6.44 3.22 0.77
C VAL A 20 -6.47 1.72 0.48
N GLY A 21 -7.40 1.26 -0.36
CA GLY A 21 -7.48 -0.14 -0.78
C GLY A 21 -6.26 -0.57 -1.60
N GLU A 22 -5.87 0.25 -2.58
CA GLU A 22 -4.71 0.02 -3.43
C GLU A 22 -3.40 0.03 -2.63
N GLU A 23 -3.22 1.02 -1.74
CA GLU A 23 -2.04 1.08 -0.89
C GLU A 23 -1.93 -0.15 0.03
N ARG A 24 -3.04 -0.56 0.65
CA ARG A 24 -3.07 -1.76 1.52
C ARG A 24 -2.86 -3.04 0.74
N HIS A 25 -3.31 -3.11 -0.51
CA HIS A 25 -3.08 -4.27 -1.38
C HIS A 25 -1.60 -4.36 -1.77
N ALA A 26 -1.01 -3.26 -2.23
CA ALA A 26 0.41 -3.17 -2.57
C ALA A 26 1.31 -3.59 -1.38
N LEU A 27 1.01 -3.08 -0.18
CA LEU A 27 1.72 -3.47 1.04
C LEU A 27 1.61 -4.96 1.37
N GLN A 28 0.43 -5.56 1.20
CA GLN A 28 0.22 -7.00 1.45
C GLN A 28 0.98 -7.88 0.46
N VAL A 29 0.99 -7.50 -0.82
CA VAL A 29 1.74 -8.20 -1.87
C VAL A 29 3.23 -8.13 -1.56
N ALA A 30 3.78 -6.94 -1.32
CA ALA A 30 5.18 -6.75 -0.98
C ALA A 30 5.59 -7.53 0.27
N ARG A 31 4.77 -7.48 1.33
CA ARG A 31 4.99 -8.24 2.58
C ARG A 31 5.07 -9.73 2.33
N ARG A 32 4.12 -10.29 1.58
CA ARG A 32 4.08 -11.72 1.28
C ARG A 32 5.29 -12.17 0.47
N MET A 33 5.75 -11.34 -0.46
CA MET A 33 6.95 -11.65 -1.25
C MET A 33 8.22 -11.64 -0.39
N ILE A 34 8.36 -10.67 0.51
CA ILE A 34 9.49 -10.65 1.46
C ILE A 34 9.47 -11.90 2.34
N ASP A 35 8.30 -12.25 2.90
CA ASP A 35 8.14 -13.45 3.74
C ASP A 35 8.40 -14.76 2.95
N GLN A 36 8.16 -14.78 1.63
CA GLN A 36 8.50 -15.90 0.75
C GLN A 36 9.99 -15.97 0.36
N GLY A 37 10.81 -15.01 0.82
CA GLY A 37 12.26 -15.02 0.60
C GLY A 37 12.70 -14.35 -0.70
N PHE A 38 11.87 -13.52 -1.32
CA PHE A 38 12.32 -12.70 -2.46
C PHE A 38 13.33 -11.66 -1.99
N SER A 39 14.48 -11.57 -2.68
CA SER A 39 15.61 -10.72 -2.27
C SER A 39 15.73 -9.39 -3.03
N SER A 40 15.12 -9.27 -4.22
CA SER A 40 15.18 -8.05 -5.03
C SER A 40 14.03 -7.12 -4.68
N ASP A 41 14.35 -5.97 -4.10
CA ASP A 41 13.37 -4.94 -3.77
C ASP A 41 12.80 -4.29 -5.05
N GLU A 42 13.54 -4.30 -6.16
CA GLU A 42 13.11 -3.78 -7.46
C GLU A 42 11.99 -4.65 -8.07
N ILE A 43 12.14 -5.97 -8.03
CA ILE A 43 11.12 -6.92 -8.52
C ILE A 43 9.87 -6.86 -7.63
N ILE A 44 10.05 -6.73 -6.31
CA ILE A 44 8.93 -6.62 -5.38
C ILE A 44 8.17 -5.30 -5.61
N ALA A 45 8.88 -4.20 -5.83
CA ALA A 45 8.30 -2.90 -6.14
C ALA A 45 7.49 -2.91 -7.43
N GLU A 46 8.04 -3.52 -8.49
CA GLU A 46 7.36 -3.68 -9.78
C GLU A 46 6.06 -4.49 -9.63
N ILE A 47 6.11 -5.64 -8.96
CA ILE A 47 4.96 -6.54 -8.81
C ILE A 47 3.90 -5.95 -7.87
N ALA A 48 4.32 -5.30 -6.78
CA ALA A 48 3.41 -4.68 -5.83
C ALA A 48 2.88 -3.32 -6.32
N GLY A 49 3.46 -2.75 -7.37
CA GLY A 49 3.08 -1.43 -7.88
C GLY A 49 3.40 -0.30 -6.90
N MET A 50 4.51 -0.39 -6.16
CA MET A 50 4.93 0.62 -5.20
C MET A 50 6.41 1.00 -5.35
N ASP A 51 6.82 2.04 -4.63
CA ASP A 51 8.20 2.55 -4.68
C ASP A 51 9.23 1.59 -4.05
N VAL A 52 10.40 1.47 -4.67
CA VAL A 52 11.50 0.60 -4.20
C VAL A 52 11.97 1.00 -2.80
N ALA A 53 12.04 2.30 -2.48
CA ALA A 53 12.43 2.74 -1.15
C ALA A 53 11.38 2.35 -0.09
N ARG A 54 10.09 2.29 -0.47
CA ARG A 54 9.03 1.80 0.42
C ARG A 54 9.16 0.31 0.70
N VAL A 55 9.52 -0.50 -0.31
CA VAL A 55 9.81 -1.94 -0.13
C VAL A 55 11.02 -2.16 0.76
N ALA A 56 12.10 -1.40 0.55
CA ALA A 56 13.31 -1.48 1.38
C ALA A 56 13.03 -1.11 2.84
N ALA A 57 12.18 -0.11 3.09
CA ALA A 57 11.72 0.23 4.43
C ALA A 57 10.89 -0.91 5.05
N LEU A 58 9.94 -1.47 4.30
CA LEU A 58 9.09 -2.58 4.73
C LEU A 58 9.93 -3.81 5.11
N ARG A 59 10.97 -4.14 4.34
CA ARG A 59 11.90 -5.24 4.66
C ARG A 59 12.58 -5.03 6.02
N ARG A 60 13.10 -3.82 6.27
CA ARG A 60 13.72 -3.48 7.56
C ARG A 60 12.73 -3.55 8.71
N GLU A 61 11.49 -3.09 8.51
CA GLU A 61 10.41 -3.18 9.50
C GLU A 61 10.13 -4.64 9.88
N ILE A 62 10.10 -5.54 8.89
CA ILE A 62 9.90 -6.99 9.11
C ILE A 62 11.08 -7.59 9.87
N GLU A 63 12.30 -7.34 9.41
CA GLU A 63 13.52 -7.88 10.04
C GLU A 63 13.71 -7.37 11.47
N THR A 64 13.31 -6.13 11.75
CA THR A 64 13.40 -5.54 13.09
C THR A 64 12.25 -5.97 14.00
N GLY A 65 11.05 -6.18 13.45
CA GLY A 65 9.88 -6.63 14.19
C GLY A 65 9.82 -8.14 14.45
N ASN A 66 10.61 -8.93 13.72
CA ASN A 66 10.72 -10.39 13.89
C ASN A 66 11.90 -10.81 14.80
N ARG A 67 12.43 -9.88 15.59
CA ARG A 67 13.56 -10.05 16.50
C ARG A 67 13.13 -9.83 17.94
#